data_AF-A0A959HF05-F1
#
_entry.id   AF-A0A959HF05-F1
#
_cell.length_a   1.000
_cell.length_b   1.000
_cell.length_c   1.000
_cell.angle_alpha   90.00
_cell.angle_beta   90.00
_cell.angle_gamma   90.00
#
_symmetry.space_group_name_H-M   'P 1'
#
loop_
_entity.id
_entity.type
_entity.pdbx_description
1 polymer ?
#
loop_
_entity_poly.entity_id
_entity_poly.type
_entity_poly.pdbx_seq_one_letter_code
_entity_poly.pdbx_strand_id
1 'polypeptide(L)'
;MNVLFLSFANSREQPLPSLQQEEEGIYKTLSTRALKQHFLLHRDAYATLARISEYLVLYRDHITIFHYSGHAGRDRLLLAEEETAHAGGIAHLLGQCPRLKLAVLNGCSTQGQVQRLLDAGVPVVIATSAPVEDEKASRFGQRFYQGLESQLSIGEAFEMAAGEVLAADSSISIRRQLGFREAKEGPLWGIFYKEEQAGLLDEKLPAHIPPVLPEDFQPNRRLTAGLWDILAPYSKKIRLQKMMEEEGDAIEEGDKHVAILNSLPRPVAEHLRKLMAPVEAEKEGYDKVSEARLRQIAQAYEATMEFLAYILLAQLWEARFEAEAPPPPEPLLELIRRFLALQRAERAGYDFEPLLLALHEALEEQGVPFFVSELERLRQFFREEEGFRDACFFMNVLRKKLEQDAVAPYELADMCIRGEESLLALFRQLGFLAKYTLAAVKHIDVLHYRHLKDTRFSHAMVKLMRVFGKLQEEQFIINRFLFNRSVLLLKEEEENGQPATRELSLAPFIIDENAFELKTDLSKLYFFSHYKAGSDSYCYKHINRPGDPLLEVSAGKYELVKAQFDTFREMLALG
;
A
#
# COMPACT_ATOMS: atom_id res chain seq x y z
N MET A 1 10.48 -18.31 -11.01
CA MET A 1 9.37 -18.10 -11.97
C MET A 1 8.48 -19.35 -12.05
N ASN A 2 7.18 -19.19 -12.33
CA ASN A 2 6.24 -20.28 -12.57
C ASN A 2 6.19 -20.61 -14.06
N VAL A 3 6.10 -21.89 -14.43
CA VAL A 3 6.09 -22.37 -15.82
C VAL A 3 4.72 -22.98 -16.14
N LEU A 4 4.15 -22.55 -17.27
CA LEU A 4 3.05 -23.21 -17.94
C LEU A 4 3.64 -23.99 -19.11
N PHE A 5 3.62 -25.31 -19.04
CA PHE A 5 4.09 -26.18 -20.12
C PHE A 5 2.89 -26.65 -20.93
N LEU A 6 2.77 -26.15 -22.16
CA LEU A 6 1.75 -26.53 -23.13
C LEU A 6 2.36 -27.41 -24.21
N SER A 7 1.88 -28.65 -24.30
CA SER A 7 2.37 -29.70 -25.17
C SER A 7 1.24 -30.15 -26.11
N PHE A 8 1.48 -30.09 -27.42
CA PHE A 8 0.53 -30.49 -28.45
C PHE A 8 1.15 -31.61 -29.28
N ALA A 9 0.41 -32.70 -29.46
CA ALA A 9 0.84 -33.84 -30.26
C ALA A 9 0.44 -33.68 -31.74
N ASN A 10 0.70 -32.51 -32.34
CA ASN A 10 0.40 -32.31 -33.75
C ASN A 10 1.44 -33.02 -34.64
N SER A 11 1.05 -33.41 -35.85
CA SER A 11 1.94 -34.05 -36.82
C SER A 11 2.43 -33.04 -37.87
N ARG A 12 3.71 -33.11 -38.24
CA ARG A 12 4.26 -32.29 -39.34
C ARG A 12 3.81 -32.79 -40.71
N GLU A 13 3.55 -34.09 -40.82
CA GLU A 13 3.18 -34.73 -42.08
C GLU A 13 1.67 -34.68 -42.31
N GLN A 14 0.87 -34.79 -41.23
CA GLN A 14 -0.59 -34.76 -41.27
C GLN A 14 -1.14 -33.87 -40.14
N PRO A 15 -1.01 -32.54 -40.26
CA PRO A 15 -1.43 -31.64 -39.21
C PRO A 15 -2.95 -31.67 -39.01
N LEU A 16 -3.37 -31.68 -37.74
CA LEU A 16 -4.77 -31.53 -37.35
C LEU A 16 -5.08 -30.03 -37.16
N PRO A 17 -5.96 -29.43 -37.98
CA PRO A 17 -6.24 -27.99 -37.91
C PRO A 17 -6.81 -27.55 -36.54
N SER A 18 -7.59 -28.42 -35.90
CA SER A 18 -8.17 -28.21 -34.57
C SER A 18 -7.11 -28.09 -33.46
N LEU A 19 -6.07 -28.92 -33.48
CA LEU A 19 -4.93 -28.85 -32.55
C LEU A 19 -4.11 -27.57 -32.78
N GLN A 20 -3.87 -27.22 -34.04
CA GLN A 20 -3.19 -25.97 -34.38
C GLN A 20 -4.00 -24.75 -33.89
N GLN A 21 -5.32 -24.77 -34.09
CA GLN A 21 -6.21 -23.71 -33.63
C GLN A 21 -6.25 -23.58 -32.11
N GLU A 22 -6.27 -24.71 -31.39
CA GLU A 22 -6.21 -24.73 -29.93
C GLU A 22 -4.90 -24.09 -29.44
N GLU A 23 -3.79 -24.57 -29.99
CA GLU A 23 -2.46 -24.13 -29.65
C GLU A 23 -2.27 -22.62 -29.87
N GLU A 24 -2.58 -22.13 -31.06
CA GLU A 24 -2.45 -20.71 -31.41
C GLU A 24 -3.38 -19.84 -30.55
N GLY A 25 -4.60 -20.32 -30.29
CA GLY A 25 -5.58 -19.63 -29.46
C GLY A 25 -5.13 -19.50 -28.00
N ILE A 26 -4.62 -20.58 -27.40
CA ILE A 26 -4.08 -20.54 -26.03
C ILE A 26 -2.83 -19.67 -25.97
N TYR A 27 -1.91 -19.82 -26.91
CA TYR A 27 -0.67 -19.04 -26.94
C TYR A 27 -0.96 -17.53 -27.03
N LYS A 28 -1.84 -17.12 -27.95
CA LYS A 28 -2.25 -15.72 -28.11
C LYS A 28 -2.95 -15.17 -26.86
N THR A 29 -3.75 -15.98 -26.20
CA THR A 29 -4.43 -15.60 -24.96
C THR A 29 -3.42 -15.29 -23.85
N LEU A 30 -2.39 -16.14 -23.70
CA LEU A 30 -1.44 -16.02 -22.60
C LEU A 30 -0.24 -15.09 -22.89
N SER A 31 0.01 -14.74 -24.17
CA SER A 31 1.23 -14.03 -24.59
C SER A 31 1.42 -12.67 -23.92
N THR A 32 0.33 -11.91 -23.68
CA THR A 32 0.41 -10.59 -23.03
C THR A 32 0.95 -10.70 -21.61
N ARG A 33 0.49 -11.69 -20.84
CA ARG A 33 0.91 -11.89 -19.44
C ARG A 33 2.26 -12.59 -19.35
N ALA A 34 2.60 -13.43 -20.32
CA ALA A 34 3.95 -13.97 -20.49
C ALA A 34 4.98 -12.86 -20.80
N LEU A 35 4.63 -11.88 -21.65
CA LEU A 35 5.48 -10.72 -21.94
C LEU A 35 5.72 -9.85 -20.70
N LYS A 36 4.70 -9.72 -19.84
CA LYS A 36 4.81 -9.07 -18.52
C LYS A 36 5.55 -9.94 -17.48
N GLN A 37 6.08 -11.09 -17.87
CA GLN A 37 6.81 -12.03 -17.02
C GLN A 37 6.02 -12.54 -15.81
N HIS A 38 4.68 -12.54 -15.87
CA HIS A 38 3.87 -13.11 -14.79
C HIS A 38 4.12 -14.62 -14.63
N PHE A 39 4.47 -15.29 -15.73
CA PHE A 39 4.87 -16.69 -15.79
C PHE A 39 5.70 -16.90 -17.08
N LEU A 40 6.44 -18.01 -17.13
CA LEU A 40 7.09 -18.49 -18.35
C LEU A 40 6.11 -19.40 -19.10
N LEU A 41 5.87 -19.10 -20.36
CA LEU A 41 5.06 -19.92 -21.26
C LEU A 41 5.98 -20.79 -22.12
N HIS A 42 6.03 -22.09 -21.84
CA HIS A 42 6.77 -23.05 -22.64
C HIS A 42 5.80 -23.82 -23.54
N ARG A 43 5.93 -23.62 -24.86
CA ARG A 43 5.04 -24.17 -25.90
C ARG A 43 5.81 -25.19 -26.75
N ASP A 44 5.22 -26.36 -26.94
CA ASP A 44 5.72 -27.39 -27.84
C ASP A 44 4.60 -27.91 -28.76
N ALA A 45 4.67 -27.54 -30.05
CA ALA A 45 3.65 -27.86 -31.07
C ALA A 45 3.69 -29.30 -31.58
N TYR A 46 4.86 -29.94 -31.47
CA TYR A 46 5.18 -31.24 -32.06
C TYR A 46 5.82 -32.12 -30.99
N ALA A 47 5.09 -32.34 -29.92
CA ALA A 47 5.62 -32.97 -28.74
C ALA A 47 5.95 -34.45 -28.99
N THR A 48 7.23 -34.82 -28.78
CA THR A 48 7.74 -36.20 -28.79
C THR A 48 8.07 -36.66 -27.37
N LEU A 49 8.27 -37.97 -27.15
CA LEU A 49 8.53 -38.49 -25.80
C LEU A 49 9.83 -37.92 -25.23
N ALA A 50 10.84 -37.78 -26.09
CA ALA A 50 12.13 -37.20 -25.73
C ALA A 50 11.97 -35.74 -25.26
N ARG A 51 11.25 -34.91 -26.02
CA ARG A 51 11.03 -33.48 -25.70
C ARG A 51 10.21 -33.29 -24.43
N ILE A 52 9.12 -34.04 -24.28
CA ILE A 52 8.31 -33.99 -23.05
C ILE A 52 9.17 -34.36 -21.84
N SER A 53 9.94 -35.44 -21.92
CA SER A 53 10.82 -35.87 -20.83
C SER A 53 11.90 -34.84 -20.51
N GLU A 54 12.55 -34.29 -21.55
CA GLU A 54 13.57 -33.25 -21.43
C GLU A 54 13.02 -32.00 -20.72
N TYR A 55 11.86 -31.50 -21.15
CA TYR A 55 11.28 -30.28 -20.59
C TYR A 55 10.66 -30.49 -19.20
N LEU A 56 10.12 -31.66 -18.91
CA LEU A 56 9.70 -32.03 -17.54
C LEU A 56 10.90 -32.06 -16.57
N VAL A 57 12.09 -32.46 -17.04
CA VAL A 57 13.32 -32.40 -16.25
C VAL A 57 13.83 -30.97 -16.14
N LEU A 58 13.92 -30.25 -17.25
CA LEU A 58 14.44 -28.88 -17.31
C LEU A 58 13.65 -27.91 -16.43
N TYR A 59 12.31 -28.04 -16.43
CA TYR A 59 11.42 -27.16 -15.67
C TYR A 59 10.85 -27.83 -14.42
N ARG A 60 11.42 -28.94 -13.95
CA ARG A 60 10.90 -29.76 -12.83
C ARG A 60 10.43 -28.92 -11.65
N ASP A 61 11.31 -28.05 -11.15
CA ASP A 61 11.07 -27.23 -9.97
C ASP A 61 10.21 -26.00 -10.26
N HIS A 62 9.72 -25.82 -11.50
CA HIS A 62 9.03 -24.61 -11.93
C HIS A 62 7.68 -24.83 -12.59
N ILE A 63 7.35 -26.04 -13.05
CA ILE A 63 6.06 -26.34 -13.66
C ILE A 63 4.94 -26.20 -12.63
N THR A 64 3.95 -25.39 -12.98
CA THR A 64 2.73 -25.17 -12.18
C THR A 64 1.48 -25.67 -12.89
N ILE A 65 1.47 -25.60 -14.22
CA ILE A 65 0.43 -26.21 -15.07
C ILE A 65 1.13 -26.98 -16.18
N PHE A 66 0.71 -28.23 -16.36
CA PHE A 66 1.03 -29.04 -17.53
C PHE A 66 -0.23 -29.22 -18.36
N HIS A 67 -0.16 -28.94 -19.65
CA HIS A 67 -1.25 -29.18 -20.59
C HIS A 67 -0.75 -30.05 -21.71
N TYR A 68 -1.52 -31.09 -21.99
CA TYR A 68 -1.33 -31.96 -23.13
C TYR A 68 -2.61 -31.98 -23.96
N SER A 69 -2.49 -31.74 -25.26
CA SER A 69 -3.58 -31.91 -26.23
C SER A 69 -3.14 -32.81 -27.39
N GLY A 70 -3.99 -33.79 -27.74
CA GLY A 70 -3.66 -34.82 -28.72
C GLY A 70 -4.51 -36.07 -28.58
N HIS A 71 -4.28 -37.05 -29.45
CA HIS A 71 -4.96 -38.34 -29.33
C HIS A 71 -4.40 -39.15 -28.15
N ALA A 72 -5.29 -39.75 -27.37
CA ALA A 72 -4.92 -40.59 -26.25
C ALA A 72 -5.72 -41.89 -26.24
N GLY A 73 -5.11 -42.93 -25.68
CA GLY A 73 -5.75 -44.21 -25.37
C GLY A 73 -5.80 -44.45 -23.86
N ARG A 74 -6.37 -45.59 -23.44
CA ARG A 74 -6.52 -45.94 -22.02
C ARG A 74 -5.21 -45.96 -21.21
N ASP A 75 -4.10 -46.37 -21.84
CA ASP A 75 -2.78 -46.54 -21.18
C ASP A 75 -1.63 -45.77 -21.83
N ARG A 76 -1.90 -45.02 -22.91
CA ARG A 76 -0.88 -44.37 -23.74
C ARG A 76 -1.33 -42.99 -24.22
N LEU A 77 -0.39 -42.06 -24.33
CA LEU A 77 -0.56 -40.80 -25.06
C LEU A 77 0.07 -40.99 -26.45
N LEU A 78 -0.64 -40.57 -27.52
CA LEU A 78 -0.07 -40.54 -28.86
C LEU A 78 0.65 -39.21 -29.03
N LEU A 79 1.92 -39.28 -29.37
CA LEU A 79 2.77 -38.11 -29.54
C LEU A 79 2.97 -37.84 -31.04
N ALA A 80 3.68 -36.76 -31.36
CA ALA A 80 4.08 -36.51 -32.74
C ALA A 80 4.87 -37.70 -33.31
N GLU A 81 4.85 -37.84 -34.64
CA GLU A 81 5.62 -38.89 -35.35
C GLU A 81 5.18 -40.33 -35.01
N GLU A 82 3.90 -40.53 -34.67
CA GLU A 82 3.30 -41.82 -34.28
C GLU A 82 3.94 -42.46 -33.03
N GLU A 83 4.73 -41.69 -32.27
CA GLU A 83 5.30 -42.15 -31.01
C GLU A 83 4.21 -42.40 -29.96
N THR A 84 4.45 -43.35 -29.05
CA THR A 84 3.55 -43.59 -27.92
C THR A 84 4.28 -43.43 -26.60
N ALA A 85 3.73 -42.61 -25.70
CA ALA A 85 4.20 -42.50 -24.33
C ALA A 85 3.34 -43.35 -23.40
N HIS A 86 3.98 -44.15 -22.54
CA HIS A 86 3.28 -44.87 -21.49
C HIS A 86 2.78 -43.89 -20.41
N ALA A 87 1.47 -43.89 -20.15
CA ALA A 87 0.84 -42.95 -19.22
C ALA A 87 1.45 -43.00 -17.81
N GLY A 88 1.91 -44.18 -17.37
CA GLY A 88 2.58 -44.35 -16.08
C GLY A 88 3.92 -43.61 -15.97
N GLY A 89 4.70 -43.53 -17.06
CA GLY A 89 5.98 -42.81 -17.07
C GLY A 89 5.79 -41.30 -16.98
N ILE A 90 4.84 -40.77 -17.76
CA ILE A 90 4.48 -39.35 -17.70
C ILE A 90 3.89 -38.97 -16.34
N ALA A 91 3.01 -39.81 -15.78
CA ALA A 91 2.48 -39.59 -14.44
C ALA A 91 3.58 -39.57 -13.37
N HIS A 92 4.56 -40.48 -13.47
CA HIS A 92 5.71 -40.49 -12.57
C HIS A 92 6.55 -39.22 -12.66
N LEU A 93 6.83 -38.73 -13.89
CA LEU A 93 7.58 -37.49 -14.08
C LEU A 93 6.82 -36.26 -13.56
N LEU A 94 5.52 -36.17 -13.83
CA LEU A 94 4.66 -35.08 -13.33
C LEU A 94 4.55 -35.10 -11.79
N GLY A 95 4.46 -36.28 -11.19
CA GLY A 95 4.47 -36.46 -9.73
C GLY A 95 5.78 -35.98 -9.06
N GLN A 96 6.87 -35.89 -9.81
CA GLN A 96 8.15 -35.35 -9.33
C GLN A 96 8.25 -33.82 -9.45
N CYS A 97 7.24 -33.13 -9.98
CA CYS A 97 7.21 -31.67 -10.06
C CYS A 97 6.60 -31.08 -8.77
N PRO A 98 7.41 -30.56 -7.82
CA PRO A 98 6.93 -30.19 -6.49
C PRO A 98 5.94 -29.02 -6.48
N ARG A 99 5.90 -28.23 -7.57
CA ARG A 99 5.02 -27.05 -7.71
C ARG A 99 3.88 -27.25 -8.69
N LEU A 100 3.71 -28.45 -9.25
CA LEU A 100 2.63 -28.76 -10.17
C LEU A 100 1.29 -28.68 -9.44
N LYS A 101 0.40 -27.80 -9.90
CA LYS A 101 -0.95 -27.64 -9.35
C LYS A 101 -1.99 -28.36 -10.19
N LEU A 102 -1.85 -28.30 -11.52
CA LEU A 102 -2.84 -28.76 -12.47
C LEU A 102 -2.21 -29.48 -13.67
N ALA A 103 -2.74 -30.66 -14.01
CA ALA A 103 -2.52 -31.31 -15.29
C ALA A 103 -3.82 -31.30 -16.13
N VAL A 104 -3.75 -30.83 -17.38
CA VAL A 104 -4.86 -30.86 -18.34
C VAL A 104 -4.54 -31.88 -19.42
N LEU A 105 -5.36 -32.92 -19.54
CA LEU A 105 -5.27 -33.94 -20.58
C LEU A 105 -6.43 -33.77 -21.57
N ASN A 106 -6.25 -32.86 -22.52
CA ASN A 106 -7.26 -32.51 -23.52
C ASN A 106 -7.18 -33.44 -24.74
N GLY A 107 -7.55 -34.70 -24.54
CA GLY A 107 -7.52 -35.74 -25.56
C GLY A 107 -8.56 -36.82 -25.29
N CYS A 108 -8.92 -37.60 -26.31
CA CYS A 108 -9.94 -38.66 -26.20
C CYS A 108 -9.60 -39.72 -25.13
N SER A 109 -10.60 -40.16 -24.35
CA SER A 109 -10.52 -41.36 -23.50
C SER A 109 -9.39 -41.38 -22.46
N THR A 110 -9.12 -40.26 -21.79
CA THR A 110 -8.03 -40.10 -20.79
C THR A 110 -8.41 -40.48 -19.36
N GLN A 111 -9.66 -40.87 -19.08
CA GLN A 111 -10.13 -41.25 -17.73
C GLN A 111 -9.29 -42.34 -17.06
N GLY A 112 -8.81 -43.34 -17.81
CA GLY A 112 -7.95 -44.41 -17.28
C GLY A 112 -6.55 -43.93 -16.83
N GLN A 113 -6.19 -42.69 -17.14
CA GLN A 113 -4.92 -42.05 -16.76
C GLN A 113 -5.07 -41.16 -15.53
N VAL A 114 -6.29 -40.66 -15.25
CA VAL A 114 -6.58 -39.77 -14.11
C VAL A 114 -6.14 -40.39 -12.80
N GLN A 115 -6.53 -41.65 -12.53
CA GLN A 115 -6.19 -42.31 -11.27
C GLN A 115 -4.66 -42.42 -11.10
N ARG A 116 -3.94 -42.77 -12.16
CA ARG A 116 -2.47 -42.86 -12.13
C ARG A 116 -1.80 -41.52 -11.85
N LEU A 117 -2.32 -40.43 -12.38
CA LEU A 117 -1.83 -39.08 -12.08
C LEU A 117 -2.07 -38.70 -10.61
N LEU A 118 -3.28 -38.94 -10.10
CA LEU A 118 -3.63 -38.67 -8.71
C LEU A 118 -2.82 -39.55 -7.72
N ASP A 119 -2.55 -40.80 -8.08
CA ASP A 119 -1.72 -41.73 -7.29
C ASP A 119 -0.25 -41.34 -7.33
N ALA A 120 0.24 -40.79 -8.46
CA ALA A 120 1.59 -40.26 -8.60
C ALA A 120 1.80 -38.92 -7.88
N GLY A 121 0.75 -38.32 -7.30
CA GLY A 121 0.84 -37.07 -6.54
C GLY A 121 0.48 -35.80 -7.31
N VAL A 122 -0.07 -35.91 -8.52
CA VAL A 122 -0.60 -34.74 -9.26
C VAL A 122 -1.86 -34.23 -8.54
N PRO A 123 -1.93 -32.95 -8.12
CA PRO A 123 -3.00 -32.50 -7.22
C PRO A 123 -4.39 -32.40 -7.89
N VAL A 124 -4.45 -31.77 -9.07
CA VAL A 124 -5.68 -31.58 -9.85
C VAL A 124 -5.45 -32.05 -11.28
N VAL A 125 -6.42 -32.78 -11.83
CA VAL A 125 -6.40 -33.29 -13.20
C VAL A 125 -7.69 -32.93 -13.91
N ILE A 126 -7.61 -32.28 -15.07
CA ILE A 126 -8.73 -32.11 -16.01
C ILE A 126 -8.55 -33.12 -17.14
N ALA A 127 -9.57 -33.92 -17.42
CA ALA A 127 -9.50 -34.98 -18.41
C ALA A 127 -10.87 -35.29 -19.04
N THR A 128 -10.89 -36.07 -20.11
CA THR A 128 -12.12 -36.53 -20.77
C THR A 128 -12.43 -37.99 -20.43
N SER A 129 -13.71 -38.36 -20.40
CA SER A 129 -14.15 -39.73 -20.09
C SER A 129 -14.58 -40.57 -21.29
N ALA A 130 -14.82 -39.92 -22.42
CA ALA A 130 -15.23 -40.54 -23.67
C ALA A 130 -14.51 -39.87 -24.86
N PRO A 131 -14.57 -40.45 -26.08
CA PRO A 131 -14.10 -39.78 -27.27
C PRO A 131 -14.77 -38.40 -27.43
N VAL A 132 -13.96 -37.39 -27.68
CA VAL A 132 -14.38 -36.00 -27.87
C VAL A 132 -14.11 -35.59 -29.30
N GLU A 133 -14.99 -34.78 -29.88
CA GLU A 133 -14.77 -34.19 -31.19
C GLU A 133 -13.68 -33.11 -31.11
N ASP A 134 -12.75 -33.10 -32.07
CA ASP A 134 -11.55 -32.25 -32.00
C ASP A 134 -11.86 -30.75 -31.90
N GLU A 135 -12.93 -30.28 -32.56
CA GLU A 135 -13.36 -28.88 -32.47
C GLU A 135 -13.84 -28.51 -31.07
N LYS A 136 -14.55 -29.43 -30.39
CA LYS A 136 -15.01 -29.23 -29.01
C LYS A 136 -13.84 -29.19 -28.03
N ALA A 137 -12.84 -30.06 -28.23
CA ALA A 137 -11.62 -30.04 -27.43
C ALA A 137 -10.85 -28.72 -27.60
N SER A 138 -10.70 -28.26 -28.84
CA SER A 138 -10.07 -26.97 -29.14
C SER A 138 -10.79 -25.80 -28.47
N ARG A 139 -12.13 -25.75 -28.55
CA ARG A 139 -12.93 -24.71 -27.90
C ARG A 139 -12.83 -24.75 -26.38
N PHE A 140 -12.88 -25.93 -25.77
CA PHE A 140 -12.69 -26.10 -24.34
C PHE A 140 -11.34 -25.53 -23.88
N GLY A 141 -10.25 -25.92 -24.52
CA GLY A 141 -8.90 -25.47 -24.18
C GLY A 141 -8.78 -23.95 -24.28
N GLN A 142 -9.22 -23.37 -25.39
CA GLN A 142 -9.19 -21.91 -25.57
C GLN A 142 -10.00 -21.17 -24.50
N ARG A 143 -11.23 -21.62 -24.22
CA ARG A 143 -12.10 -20.95 -23.24
C ARG A 143 -11.57 -21.08 -21.82
N PHE A 144 -11.00 -22.23 -21.48
CA PHE A 144 -10.39 -22.46 -20.17
C PHE A 144 -9.25 -21.47 -19.91
N TYR A 145 -8.31 -21.34 -20.86
CA TYR A 145 -7.20 -20.41 -20.71
C TYR A 145 -7.62 -18.94 -20.81
N GLN A 146 -8.70 -18.60 -21.54
CA GLN A 146 -9.30 -17.26 -21.49
C GLN A 146 -9.83 -16.92 -20.09
N GLY A 147 -10.51 -17.86 -19.43
CA GLY A 147 -10.97 -17.67 -18.05
C GLY A 147 -9.81 -17.42 -17.09
N LEU A 148 -8.77 -18.25 -17.17
CA LEU A 148 -7.55 -18.09 -16.35
C LEU A 148 -6.79 -16.78 -16.64
N GLU A 149 -6.76 -16.34 -17.90
CA GLU A 149 -6.20 -15.05 -18.30
C GLU A 149 -6.98 -13.90 -17.66
N SER A 150 -8.31 -13.98 -17.68
CA SER A 150 -9.25 -13.04 -17.06
C SER A 150 -9.36 -13.15 -15.54
N GLN A 151 -8.40 -13.80 -14.87
CA GLN A 151 -8.32 -13.92 -13.41
C GLN A 151 -9.47 -14.71 -12.76
N LEU A 152 -10.11 -15.62 -13.49
CA LEU A 152 -10.92 -16.67 -12.88
C LEU A 152 -10.04 -17.71 -12.19
N SER A 153 -10.56 -18.34 -11.14
CA SER A 153 -9.92 -19.49 -10.52
C SER A 153 -9.89 -20.70 -11.44
N ILE A 154 -9.09 -21.72 -11.13
CA ILE A 154 -9.06 -22.98 -11.88
C ILE A 154 -10.47 -23.60 -11.98
N GLY A 155 -11.22 -23.60 -10.87
CA GLY A 155 -12.58 -24.10 -10.83
C GLY A 155 -13.54 -23.26 -11.67
N GLU A 156 -13.50 -21.93 -11.54
CA GLU A 156 -14.36 -21.02 -12.32
C GLU A 156 -14.07 -21.10 -13.83
N ALA A 157 -12.79 -21.17 -14.21
CA ALA A 157 -12.36 -21.30 -15.60
C ALA A 157 -12.79 -22.64 -16.20
N PHE A 158 -12.70 -23.74 -15.44
CA PHE A 158 -13.19 -25.06 -15.88
C PHE A 158 -14.69 -25.00 -16.18
N GLU A 159 -15.48 -24.43 -15.27
CA GLU A 159 -16.93 -24.34 -15.43
C GLU A 159 -17.35 -23.47 -16.60
N MET A 160 -16.64 -22.36 -16.81
CA MET A 160 -16.85 -21.50 -17.98
C MET A 160 -16.57 -22.25 -19.28
N ALA A 161 -15.46 -22.98 -19.36
CA ALA A 161 -15.09 -23.75 -20.54
C ALA A 161 -16.05 -24.91 -20.81
N ALA A 162 -16.41 -25.64 -19.77
CA ALA A 162 -17.33 -26.77 -19.86
C ALA A 162 -18.75 -26.30 -20.23
N GLY A 163 -19.21 -25.17 -19.68
CA GLY A 163 -20.50 -24.56 -20.02
C GLY A 163 -20.60 -24.13 -21.48
N GLU A 164 -19.51 -23.63 -22.07
CA GLU A 164 -19.50 -23.28 -23.50
C GLU A 164 -19.67 -24.50 -24.41
N VAL A 165 -19.00 -25.60 -24.09
CA VAL A 165 -19.11 -26.84 -24.85
C VAL A 165 -20.50 -27.48 -24.70
N LEU A 166 -21.09 -27.45 -23.49
CA LEU A 166 -22.47 -27.88 -23.26
C LEU A 166 -23.49 -27.07 -24.05
N ALA A 167 -23.31 -25.74 -24.13
CA ALA A 167 -24.22 -24.87 -24.87
C ALA A 167 -24.19 -25.17 -26.38
N ALA A 168 -23.06 -25.67 -26.89
CA ALA A 168 -22.91 -26.06 -28.28
C ALA A 168 -23.50 -27.45 -28.59
N ASP A 169 -23.65 -28.33 -27.59
CA ASP A 169 -24.19 -29.68 -27.76
C ASP A 169 -24.80 -30.21 -26.45
N SER A 170 -26.13 -30.30 -26.41
CA SER A 170 -26.90 -30.73 -25.23
C SER A 170 -26.79 -32.23 -24.92
N SER A 171 -26.11 -33.03 -25.74
CA SER A 171 -25.87 -34.46 -25.48
C SER A 171 -24.69 -34.70 -24.52
N ILE A 172 -23.97 -33.64 -24.16
CA ILE A 172 -22.79 -33.68 -23.30
C ILE A 172 -23.23 -33.56 -21.83
N SER A 173 -22.54 -34.27 -20.93
CA SER A 173 -22.67 -34.07 -19.48
C SER A 173 -21.32 -33.64 -18.89
N ILE A 174 -21.32 -32.95 -17.73
CA ILE A 174 -20.14 -32.52 -16.95
C ILE A 174 -20.12 -33.23 -15.58
N ARG A 175 -18.93 -33.58 -15.05
CA ARG A 175 -18.77 -34.05 -13.65
C ARG A 175 -17.77 -33.22 -12.85
N ARG A 176 -18.13 -32.93 -11.60
CA ARG A 176 -17.18 -32.68 -10.50
C ARG A 176 -17.22 -33.91 -9.59
N GLN A 177 -16.08 -34.56 -9.30
CA GLN A 177 -16.11 -35.82 -8.55
C GLN A 177 -14.96 -35.96 -7.53
N LEU A 178 -15.31 -36.54 -6.38
CA LEU A 178 -14.43 -36.95 -5.28
C LEU A 178 -14.20 -38.47 -5.37
N GLY A 179 -13.01 -38.92 -5.76
CA GLY A 179 -12.66 -40.35 -5.80
C GLY A 179 -13.44 -41.24 -6.78
N PHE A 180 -12.90 -42.44 -7.06
CA PHE A 180 -13.33 -43.33 -8.14
C PHE A 180 -14.50 -44.25 -7.73
N ARG A 181 -15.60 -44.24 -8.48
CA ARG A 181 -16.56 -45.35 -8.57
C ARG A 181 -16.89 -45.60 -10.03
N GLU A 182 -16.70 -46.84 -10.48
CA GLU A 182 -17.14 -47.28 -11.82
C GLU A 182 -18.66 -47.14 -11.94
N ALA A 183 -19.12 -46.45 -12.98
CA ALA A 183 -20.47 -46.61 -13.49
C ALA A 183 -20.55 -46.21 -14.97
N LYS A 184 -21.35 -46.99 -15.70
CA LYS A 184 -21.68 -46.90 -17.13
C LYS A 184 -22.22 -45.52 -17.53
N GLU A 185 -21.84 -45.12 -18.76
CA GLU A 185 -22.40 -44.03 -19.58
C GLU A 185 -22.58 -42.68 -18.85
N GLY A 186 -21.54 -41.84 -18.91
CA GLY A 186 -21.48 -40.52 -18.25
C GLY A 186 -20.34 -39.60 -18.79
N PRO A 187 -20.16 -38.41 -18.21
CA PRO A 187 -19.81 -37.09 -18.82
C PRO A 187 -18.48 -36.87 -19.55
N LEU A 188 -18.48 -36.04 -20.61
CA LEU A 188 -17.38 -35.87 -21.59
C LEU A 188 -16.10 -35.23 -21.00
N TRP A 189 -16.19 -34.17 -20.19
CA TRP A 189 -15.06 -33.53 -19.46
C TRP A 189 -15.29 -33.56 -17.94
N GLY A 190 -14.22 -33.80 -17.17
CA GLY A 190 -14.24 -33.81 -15.71
C GLY A 190 -13.00 -33.18 -15.09
N ILE A 191 -13.19 -32.62 -13.90
CA ILE A 191 -12.11 -32.14 -13.01
C ILE A 191 -12.02 -33.05 -11.80
N PHE A 192 -10.83 -33.58 -11.53
CA PHE A 192 -10.57 -34.64 -10.57
C PHE A 192 -9.45 -34.22 -9.61
N TYR A 193 -9.67 -34.44 -8.31
CA TYR A 193 -8.74 -34.06 -7.25
C TYR A 193 -9.04 -34.86 -5.97
N LYS A 194 -8.10 -34.87 -5.02
CA LYS A 194 -8.31 -35.38 -3.65
C LYS A 194 -8.86 -34.25 -2.77
N GLU A 195 -9.67 -34.57 -1.76
CA GLU A 195 -10.35 -33.57 -0.92
C GLU A 195 -9.38 -32.59 -0.24
N GLU A 196 -8.23 -33.08 0.20
CA GLU A 196 -7.13 -32.28 0.75
C GLU A 196 -6.57 -31.23 -0.23
N GLN A 197 -6.79 -31.39 -1.54
CA GLN A 197 -6.35 -30.50 -2.60
C GLN A 197 -7.47 -29.61 -3.15
N ALA A 198 -8.68 -29.65 -2.56
CA ALA A 198 -9.83 -28.88 -3.04
C ALA A 198 -9.57 -27.36 -3.09
N GLY A 199 -8.76 -26.84 -2.15
CA GLY A 199 -8.38 -25.41 -2.13
C GLY A 199 -7.62 -24.94 -3.37
N LEU A 200 -6.99 -25.85 -4.13
CA LEU A 200 -6.33 -25.50 -5.40
C LEU A 200 -7.32 -25.11 -6.50
N LEU A 201 -8.63 -25.39 -6.36
CA LEU A 201 -9.62 -24.93 -7.31
C LEU A 201 -9.84 -23.42 -7.27
N ASP A 202 -9.56 -22.78 -6.13
CA ASP A 202 -9.67 -21.33 -5.94
C ASP A 202 -8.40 -20.58 -6.40
N GLU A 203 -7.34 -21.31 -6.78
CA GLU A 203 -6.10 -20.74 -7.29
C GLU A 203 -6.28 -20.08 -8.65
N LYS A 204 -5.52 -19.00 -8.88
CA LYS A 204 -5.54 -18.19 -10.11
C LYS A 204 -4.17 -18.20 -10.77
N LEU A 205 -4.12 -17.86 -12.06
CA LEU A 205 -2.82 -17.62 -12.71
C LEU A 205 -2.12 -16.40 -12.07
N PRO A 206 -0.79 -16.44 -11.83
CA PRO A 206 -0.04 -15.35 -11.22
C PRO A 206 -0.28 -14.03 -11.95
N ALA A 207 -0.76 -12.99 -11.24
CA ALA A 207 -1.05 -11.69 -11.84
C ALA A 207 0.11 -10.69 -11.76
N HIS A 208 1.19 -11.06 -11.08
CA HIS A 208 2.39 -10.25 -10.86
C HIS A 208 3.59 -11.19 -10.65
N ILE A 209 4.80 -10.65 -10.78
CA ILE A 209 6.02 -11.36 -10.36
C ILE A 209 6.00 -11.37 -8.82
N PRO A 210 6.05 -12.53 -8.14
CA PRO A 210 6.16 -12.54 -6.69
C PRO A 210 7.47 -11.83 -6.30
N PRO A 211 7.43 -10.84 -5.40
CA PRO A 211 8.63 -10.12 -5.00
C PRO A 211 9.63 -11.10 -4.38
N VAL A 212 10.89 -11.07 -4.83
CA VAL A 212 11.97 -11.79 -4.14
C VAL A 212 12.29 -10.99 -2.88
N LEU A 213 11.83 -11.49 -1.74
CA LEU A 213 12.14 -10.90 -0.44
C LEU A 213 13.48 -11.49 0.05
N PRO A 214 14.38 -10.67 0.63
CA PRO A 214 15.45 -11.20 1.46
C PRO A 214 14.85 -12.10 2.55
N GLU A 215 15.48 -13.24 2.84
CA GLU A 215 14.94 -14.26 3.76
C GLU A 215 14.63 -13.71 5.17
N ASP A 216 15.29 -12.61 5.57
CA ASP A 216 15.20 -11.97 6.88
C ASP A 216 14.32 -10.70 6.92
N PHE A 217 13.79 -10.24 5.78
CA PHE A 217 13.04 -8.99 5.74
C PHE A 217 11.60 -9.17 6.25
N GLN A 218 11.33 -8.57 7.40
CA GLN A 218 9.98 -8.42 7.94
C GLN A 218 9.61 -6.93 7.97
N PRO A 219 8.52 -6.51 7.31
CA PRO A 219 8.08 -5.12 7.34
C PRO A 219 7.89 -4.59 8.76
N ASN A 220 8.18 -3.30 8.94
CA ASN A 220 8.13 -2.58 10.22
C ASN A 220 9.14 -3.01 11.28
N ARG A 221 9.76 -4.18 11.20
CA ARG A 221 10.69 -4.63 12.26
C ARG A 221 11.86 -3.66 12.44
N ARG A 222 12.50 -3.24 11.34
CA ARG A 222 13.59 -2.25 11.36
C ARG A 222 13.06 -0.86 11.71
N LEU A 223 11.93 -0.46 11.13
CA LEU A 223 11.29 0.84 11.40
C LEU A 223 10.94 1.01 12.89
N THR A 224 10.30 0.02 13.51
CA THR A 224 9.92 0.03 14.93
C THR A 224 11.16 0.12 15.82
N ALA A 225 12.17 -0.73 15.59
CA ALA A 225 13.41 -0.70 16.36
C ALA A 225 14.13 0.66 16.24
N GLY A 226 14.26 1.19 15.02
CA GLY A 226 14.90 2.48 14.81
C GLY A 226 14.14 3.65 15.43
N LEU A 227 12.81 3.70 15.31
CA LEU A 227 12.00 4.73 15.95
C LEU A 227 12.02 4.63 17.48
N TRP A 228 12.07 3.42 18.04
CA TRP A 228 12.26 3.19 19.47
C TRP A 228 13.53 3.85 20.00
N ASP A 229 14.62 3.77 19.23
CA ASP A 229 15.89 4.40 19.58
C ASP A 229 15.89 5.91 19.38
N ILE A 230 15.41 6.37 18.23
CA ILE A 230 15.38 7.78 17.85
C ILE A 230 14.53 8.61 18.81
N LEU A 231 13.39 8.08 19.27
CA LEU A 231 12.44 8.83 20.09
C LEU A 231 12.73 8.74 21.60
N ALA A 232 13.57 7.80 22.06
CA ALA A 232 13.91 7.62 23.46
C ALA A 232 14.47 8.88 24.17
N PRO A 233 15.31 9.73 23.53
CA PRO A 233 15.77 10.97 24.13
C PRO A 233 14.62 11.95 24.43
N TYR A 234 13.53 11.89 23.66
CA TYR A 234 12.46 12.88 23.68
C TYR A 234 11.18 12.38 24.38
N SER A 235 10.99 11.07 24.50
CA SER A 235 9.82 10.47 25.14
C SER A 235 10.16 9.85 26.50
N LYS A 236 9.61 10.44 27.57
CA LYS A 236 9.73 9.89 28.93
C LYS A 236 9.22 8.45 29.01
N LYS A 237 8.11 8.14 28.31
CA LYS A 237 7.51 6.79 28.33
C LYS A 237 8.47 5.76 27.72
N ILE A 238 9.00 6.04 26.53
CA ILE A 238 9.95 5.13 25.86
C ILE A 238 11.20 4.95 26.71
N ARG A 239 11.73 6.02 27.31
CA ARG A 239 12.91 5.95 28.18
C ARG A 239 12.69 5.05 29.39
N LEU A 240 11.57 5.20 30.08
CA LEU A 240 11.22 4.34 31.23
C LEU A 240 11.07 2.88 30.80
N GLN A 241 10.40 2.64 29.67
CA GLN A 241 10.23 1.31 29.12
C GLN A 241 11.58 0.66 28.74
N LYS A 242 12.51 1.42 28.15
CA LYS A 242 13.87 0.92 27.88
C LYS A 242 14.63 0.55 29.16
N MET A 243 14.51 1.33 30.22
CA MET A 243 15.12 0.98 31.51
C MET A 243 14.56 -0.34 32.06
N MET A 244 13.25 -0.57 31.91
CA MET A 244 12.63 -1.84 32.30
C MET A 244 13.18 -3.02 31.46
N GLU A 245 13.38 -2.84 30.14
CA GLU A 245 14.02 -3.87 29.29
C GLU A 245 15.45 -4.19 29.74
N GLU A 246 16.22 -3.17 30.13
CA GLU A 246 17.57 -3.34 30.67
C GLU A 246 17.59 -4.06 32.03
N GLU A 247 16.52 -3.90 32.83
CA GLU A 247 16.30 -4.61 34.10
C GLU A 247 15.74 -6.03 33.92
N GLY A 248 15.43 -6.44 32.69
CA GLY A 248 14.99 -7.79 32.33
C GLY A 248 13.49 -7.97 32.12
N ASP A 249 12.70 -6.90 32.18
CA ASP A 249 11.27 -6.94 31.86
C ASP A 249 11.06 -7.05 30.34
N ALA A 250 10.17 -7.95 29.93
CA ALA A 250 9.79 -8.05 28.52
C ALA A 250 8.75 -6.98 28.18
N ILE A 251 9.02 -6.16 27.17
CA ILE A 251 8.04 -5.22 26.62
C ILE A 251 7.48 -5.76 25.32
N GLU A 252 6.16 -5.95 25.30
CA GLU A 252 5.45 -6.41 24.11
C GLU A 252 5.59 -5.43 22.95
N GLU A 253 5.67 -5.97 21.73
CA GLU A 253 5.85 -5.15 20.52
C GLU A 253 4.67 -4.18 20.29
N GLY A 254 3.46 -4.59 20.68
CA GLY A 254 2.28 -3.71 20.67
C GLY A 254 2.45 -2.49 21.57
N ASP A 255 3.03 -2.66 22.76
CA ASP A 255 3.29 -1.55 23.68
C ASP A 255 4.36 -0.61 23.16
N LYS A 256 5.38 -1.14 22.46
CA LYS A 256 6.38 -0.33 21.76
C LYS A 256 5.73 0.53 20.68
N HIS A 257 4.88 -0.07 19.84
CA HIS A 257 4.12 0.67 18.82
C HIS A 257 3.29 1.80 19.44
N VAL A 258 2.52 1.51 20.50
CA VAL A 258 1.70 2.53 21.18
C VAL A 258 2.55 3.66 21.75
N ALA A 259 3.70 3.35 22.34
CA ALA A 259 4.60 4.37 22.91
C ALA A 259 5.28 5.22 21.84
N ILE A 260 5.72 4.63 20.72
CA ILE A 260 6.24 5.36 19.54
C ILE A 260 5.19 6.33 19.01
N LEU A 261 3.99 5.81 18.72
CA LEU A 261 2.93 6.55 18.07
C LEU A 261 2.41 7.69 18.95
N ASN A 262 2.24 7.45 20.26
CA ASN A 262 1.79 8.48 21.19
C ASN A 262 2.87 9.52 21.54
N SER A 263 4.10 9.34 21.07
CA SER A 263 5.17 10.32 21.23
C SER A 263 5.19 11.34 20.10
N LEU A 264 4.54 11.08 18.96
CA LEU A 264 4.59 11.95 17.79
C LEU A 264 3.28 12.72 17.59
N PRO A 265 3.32 13.93 16.99
CA PRO A 265 2.12 14.64 16.60
C PRO A 265 1.24 13.80 15.68
N ARG A 266 -0.08 13.83 15.89
CA ARG A 266 -1.04 13.00 15.15
C ARG A 266 -0.90 13.04 13.62
N PRO A 267 -0.60 14.18 12.96
CA PRO A 267 -0.40 14.20 11.52
C PRO A 267 0.72 13.30 11.00
N VAL A 268 1.70 13.00 11.85
CA VAL A 268 2.79 12.08 11.53
C VAL A 268 2.46 10.68 12.04
N ALA A 269 1.99 10.60 13.29
CA ALA A 269 1.74 9.34 13.97
C ALA A 269 0.66 8.49 13.30
N GLU A 270 -0.40 9.08 12.74
CA GLU A 270 -1.46 8.32 12.07
C GLU A 270 -0.93 7.53 10.87
N HIS A 271 -0.04 8.12 10.07
CA HIS A 271 0.50 7.44 8.90
C HIS A 271 1.47 6.32 9.28
N LEU A 272 2.25 6.49 10.36
CA LEU A 272 3.08 5.43 10.92
C LEU A 272 2.22 4.30 11.53
N ARG A 273 1.12 4.64 12.22
CA ARG A 273 0.18 3.63 12.77
C ARG A 273 -0.33 2.72 11.66
N LYS A 274 -0.77 3.30 10.54
CA LYS A 274 -1.25 2.54 9.38
C LYS A 274 -0.18 1.61 8.80
N LEU A 275 1.08 2.06 8.74
CA LEU A 275 2.19 1.19 8.31
C LEU A 275 2.40 0.00 9.24
N MET A 276 2.27 0.21 10.55
CA MET A 276 2.49 -0.80 11.60
C MET A 276 1.27 -1.70 11.83
N ALA A 277 0.08 -1.30 11.37
CA ALA A 277 -1.16 -2.04 11.57
C ALA A 277 -1.25 -3.28 10.66
N PRO A 278 -1.71 -4.44 11.18
CA PRO A 278 -1.87 -5.65 10.39
C PRO A 278 -2.95 -5.52 9.31
N VAL A 279 -2.61 -5.89 8.06
CA VAL A 279 -3.54 -5.88 6.90
C VAL A 279 -4.77 -6.74 7.15
N GLU A 280 -4.63 -7.85 7.87
CA GLU A 280 -5.73 -8.82 8.12
C GLU A 280 -6.66 -8.38 9.26
N ALA A 281 -6.16 -7.59 10.21
CA ALA A 281 -6.92 -7.16 11.38
C ALA A 281 -7.63 -5.82 11.15
N GLU A 282 -7.05 -4.95 10.33
CA GLU A 282 -7.57 -3.60 10.08
C GLU A 282 -7.75 -3.36 8.58
N LYS A 283 -8.91 -2.80 8.19
CA LYS A 283 -9.18 -2.38 6.79
C LYS A 283 -8.19 -1.32 6.26
N GLU A 284 -7.34 -0.75 7.12
CA GLU A 284 -6.37 0.30 6.80
C GLU A 284 -4.92 -0.06 7.21
N GLY A 285 -4.61 -1.36 7.41
CA GLY A 285 -3.25 -1.83 7.71
C GLY A 285 -2.38 -2.02 6.48
N TYR A 286 -1.06 -1.83 6.61
CA TYR A 286 -0.08 -1.92 5.51
C TYR A 286 1.19 -2.69 5.87
N ASP A 287 1.16 -3.62 6.82
CA ASP A 287 2.30 -4.42 7.30
C ASP A 287 2.87 -5.47 6.33
N LYS A 288 2.44 -5.49 5.07
CA LYS A 288 2.93 -6.43 4.03
C LYS A 288 3.52 -5.70 2.83
N VAL A 289 4.54 -6.30 2.21
CA VAL A 289 5.14 -5.79 0.96
C VAL A 289 4.07 -5.72 -0.11
N SER A 290 3.78 -4.50 -0.54
CA SER A 290 2.71 -4.18 -1.47
C SER A 290 2.91 -2.76 -1.99
N GLU A 291 2.35 -2.46 -3.15
CA GLU A 291 2.32 -1.08 -3.65
C GLU A 291 1.53 -0.16 -2.71
N ALA A 292 0.48 -0.71 -2.08
CA ALA A 292 -0.30 -0.02 -1.06
C ALA A 292 0.58 0.44 0.12
N ARG A 293 1.51 -0.40 0.59
CA ARG A 293 2.51 -0.04 1.60
C ARG A 293 3.42 1.08 1.12
N LEU A 294 3.92 1.03 -0.12
CA LEU A 294 4.73 2.11 -0.70
C LEU A 294 3.98 3.44 -0.73
N ARG A 295 2.69 3.43 -1.12
CA ARG A 295 1.84 4.63 -1.09
C ARG A 295 1.69 5.16 0.33
N GLN A 296 1.54 4.28 1.32
CA GLN A 296 1.46 4.69 2.72
C GLN A 296 2.80 5.25 3.26
N ILE A 297 3.95 4.69 2.85
CA ILE A 297 5.29 5.23 3.16
C ILE A 297 5.44 6.64 2.58
N ALA A 298 5.05 6.82 1.31
CA ALA A 298 5.07 8.12 0.64
C ALA A 298 4.13 9.14 1.32
N GLN A 299 2.96 8.71 1.80
CA GLN A 299 2.06 9.57 2.57
C GLN A 299 2.65 9.97 3.93
N ALA A 300 3.34 9.07 4.63
CA ALA A 300 4.01 9.41 5.89
C ALA A 300 5.08 10.49 5.68
N TYR A 301 5.87 10.39 4.60
CA TYR A 301 6.81 11.42 4.18
C TYR A 301 6.12 12.74 3.86
N GLU A 302 5.11 12.73 2.99
CA GLU A 302 4.39 13.94 2.56
C GLU A 302 3.75 14.65 3.74
N ALA A 303 3.03 13.94 4.60
CA ALA A 303 2.38 14.52 5.78
C ALA A 303 3.41 15.13 6.73
N THR A 304 4.59 14.52 6.88
CA THR A 304 5.67 15.06 7.71
C THR A 304 6.25 16.35 7.12
N MET A 305 6.59 16.37 5.83
CA MET A 305 7.16 17.54 5.17
C MET A 305 6.17 18.70 5.10
N GLU A 306 4.91 18.40 4.83
CA GLU A 306 3.85 19.41 4.80
C GLU A 306 3.54 19.96 6.19
N PHE A 307 3.60 19.13 7.23
CA PHE A 307 3.51 19.59 8.62
C PHE A 307 4.63 20.57 8.97
N LEU A 308 5.88 20.28 8.59
CA LEU A 308 7.01 21.19 8.78
C LEU A 308 6.81 22.51 8.01
N ALA A 309 6.31 22.45 6.77
CA ALA A 309 6.02 23.64 5.97
C ALA A 309 4.96 24.52 6.65
N TYR A 310 3.91 23.92 7.22
CA TYR A 310 2.87 24.69 7.93
C TYR A 310 3.34 25.26 9.27
N ILE A 311 4.25 24.59 9.98
CA ILE A 311 4.90 25.17 11.16
C ILE A 311 5.66 26.44 10.78
N LEU A 312 6.48 26.37 9.71
CA LEU A 312 7.26 27.52 9.26
C LEU A 312 6.38 28.65 8.68
N LEU A 313 5.31 28.31 7.95
CA LEU A 313 4.34 29.31 7.46
C LEU A 313 3.57 29.98 8.60
N ALA A 314 3.16 29.22 9.62
CA ALA A 314 2.54 29.77 10.82
C ALA A 314 3.48 30.72 11.55
N GLN A 315 4.74 30.33 11.70
CA GLN A 315 5.74 31.17 12.36
C GLN A 315 6.07 32.44 11.53
N LEU A 316 6.13 32.34 10.21
CA LEU A 316 6.29 33.50 9.33
C LEU A 316 5.11 34.48 9.47
N TRP A 317 3.88 33.94 9.60
CA TRP A 317 2.70 34.76 9.82
C TRP A 317 2.74 35.48 11.17
N GLU A 318 3.07 34.75 12.24
CA GLU A 318 3.20 35.31 13.59
C GLU A 318 4.29 36.39 13.66
N ALA A 319 5.45 36.18 13.03
CA ALA A 319 6.51 37.18 12.92
C ALA A 319 6.04 38.47 12.23
N ARG A 320 5.24 38.36 11.17
CA ARG A 320 4.68 39.52 10.47
C ARG A 320 3.58 40.21 11.27
N PHE A 321 2.83 39.47 12.08
CA PHE A 321 1.71 39.99 12.85
C PHE A 321 2.15 40.64 14.17
N GLU A 322 3.04 40.00 14.93
CA GLU A 322 3.45 40.44 16.26
C GLU A 322 4.70 41.32 16.25
N ALA A 323 5.66 41.04 15.38
CA ALA A 323 6.98 41.69 15.41
C ALA A 323 7.15 42.81 14.36
N GLU A 324 6.09 43.13 13.60
CA GLU A 324 6.14 44.04 12.44
C GLU A 324 7.32 43.74 11.49
N ALA A 325 7.70 42.45 11.39
CA ALA A 325 8.84 42.02 10.58
C ALA A 325 8.67 42.51 9.12
N PRO A 326 9.77 42.81 8.40
CA PRO A 326 9.67 43.26 7.02
C PRO A 326 8.95 42.21 6.15
N PRO A 327 8.30 42.62 5.04
CA PRO A 327 7.69 41.67 4.12
C PRO A 327 8.75 40.67 3.62
N PRO A 328 8.38 39.39 3.42
CA PRO A 328 9.31 38.40 2.89
C PRO A 328 9.81 38.80 1.49
N PRO A 329 11.00 38.32 1.09
CA PRO A 329 11.53 38.62 -0.24
C PRO A 329 10.65 38.02 -1.34
N GLU A 330 10.55 38.71 -2.48
CA GLU A 330 9.68 38.31 -3.61
C GLU A 330 9.88 36.86 -4.09
N PRO A 331 11.11 36.30 -4.16
CA PRO A 331 11.31 34.89 -4.49
C PRO A 331 10.58 33.92 -3.55
N LEU A 332 10.54 34.21 -2.24
CA LEU A 332 9.80 33.41 -1.28
C LEU A 332 8.30 33.59 -1.46
N LEU A 333 7.83 34.83 -1.68
CA LEU A 333 6.40 35.08 -1.95
C LEU A 333 5.92 34.29 -3.16
N GLU A 334 6.70 34.24 -4.24
CA GLU A 334 6.38 33.45 -5.43
C GLU A 334 6.31 31.93 -5.13
N LEU A 335 7.23 31.40 -4.32
CA LEU A 335 7.18 30.01 -3.87
C LEU A 335 5.91 29.74 -3.05
N ILE A 336 5.54 30.64 -2.14
CA ILE A 336 4.31 30.54 -1.35
C ILE A 336 3.08 30.61 -2.26
N ARG A 337 2.98 31.58 -3.18
CA ARG A 337 1.85 31.70 -4.12
C ARG A 337 1.66 30.42 -4.91
N ARG A 338 2.74 29.87 -5.48
CA ARG A 338 2.71 28.61 -6.22
C ARG A 338 2.22 27.48 -5.32
N PHE A 339 2.84 27.32 -4.15
CA PHE A 339 2.49 26.28 -3.20
C PHE A 339 1.01 26.31 -2.80
N LEU A 340 0.43 27.50 -2.58
CA LEU A 340 -0.98 27.64 -2.20
C LEU A 340 -1.96 27.39 -3.35
N ALA A 341 -1.48 27.47 -4.60
CA ALA A 341 -2.29 27.25 -5.80
C ALA A 341 -2.27 25.80 -6.32
N LEU A 342 -1.26 25.00 -5.92
CA LEU A 342 -1.09 23.62 -6.39
C LEU A 342 -2.31 22.76 -6.07
N GLN A 343 -2.97 22.24 -7.11
CA GLN A 343 -4.09 21.34 -6.94
C GLN A 343 -3.63 20.01 -6.34
N ARG A 344 -4.58 19.22 -5.83
CA ARG A 344 -4.30 17.95 -5.14
C ARG A 344 -3.41 16.97 -5.94
N ALA A 345 -3.57 16.90 -7.26
CA ALA A 345 -2.73 16.06 -8.12
C ALA A 345 -1.29 16.60 -8.19
N GLU A 346 -1.12 17.89 -8.49
CA GLU A 346 0.20 18.53 -8.60
C GLU A 346 0.96 18.52 -7.26
N ARG A 347 0.22 18.59 -6.15
CA ARG A 347 0.74 18.50 -4.79
C ARG A 347 1.43 17.15 -4.50
N ALA A 348 0.93 16.06 -5.10
CA ALA A 348 1.45 14.72 -4.86
C ALA A 348 2.88 14.52 -5.37
N GLY A 349 3.31 15.31 -6.35
CA GLY A 349 4.68 15.33 -6.89
C GLY A 349 5.53 16.52 -6.40
N TYR A 350 5.01 17.36 -5.51
CA TYR A 350 5.69 18.59 -5.08
C TYR A 350 6.92 18.29 -4.21
N ASP A 351 8.05 18.89 -4.55
CA ASP A 351 9.28 18.85 -3.74
C ASP A 351 9.24 19.97 -2.69
N PHE A 352 9.26 19.59 -1.41
CA PHE A 352 9.16 20.52 -0.29
C PHE A 352 10.47 21.21 0.05
N GLU A 353 11.62 20.67 -0.37
CA GLU A 353 12.94 21.20 0.00
C GLU A 353 13.11 22.69 -0.33
N PRO A 354 12.81 23.18 -1.55
CA PRO A 354 12.99 24.60 -1.88
C PRO A 354 12.15 25.54 -1.01
N LEU A 355 10.92 25.14 -0.69
CA LEU A 355 10.03 25.96 0.15
C LEU A 355 10.50 25.97 1.60
N LEU A 356 10.86 24.82 2.16
CA LEU A 356 11.33 24.70 3.54
C LEU A 356 12.60 25.53 3.75
N LEU A 357 13.56 25.46 2.82
CA LEU A 357 14.79 26.24 2.90
C LEU A 357 14.53 27.75 2.75
N ALA A 358 13.65 28.16 1.84
CA ALA A 358 13.34 29.57 1.64
C ALA A 358 12.58 30.18 2.84
N LEU A 359 11.64 29.43 3.44
CA LEU A 359 10.96 29.85 4.67
C LEU A 359 11.93 29.97 5.84
N HIS A 360 12.84 29.01 5.99
CA HIS A 360 13.87 29.02 7.02
C HIS A 360 14.82 30.23 6.88
N GLU A 361 15.33 30.47 5.67
CA GLU A 361 16.21 31.61 5.38
C GLU A 361 15.53 32.94 5.69
N ALA A 362 14.26 33.12 5.31
CA ALA A 362 13.53 34.35 5.61
C ALA A 362 13.32 34.59 7.11
N LEU A 363 13.06 33.54 7.90
CA LEU A 363 12.93 33.66 9.35
C LEU A 363 14.27 34.03 10.01
N GLU A 364 15.37 33.44 9.56
CA GLU A 364 16.71 33.80 10.05
C GLU A 364 17.12 35.23 9.69
N GLU A 365 16.89 35.66 8.44
CA GLU A 365 17.20 37.03 7.99
C GLU A 365 16.41 38.09 8.79
N GLN A 366 15.19 37.74 9.22
CA GLN A 366 14.36 38.59 10.07
C GLN A 366 14.73 38.52 11.56
N GLY A 367 15.69 37.66 11.94
CA GLY A 367 16.08 37.47 13.34
C GLY A 367 14.99 36.85 14.20
N VAL A 368 14.04 36.13 13.59
CA VAL A 368 12.93 35.48 14.29
C VAL A 368 13.43 34.17 14.90
N PRO A 369 13.37 33.99 16.23
CA PRO A 369 13.76 32.72 16.85
C PRO A 369 12.77 31.61 16.45
N PHE A 370 13.29 30.41 16.15
CA PHE A 370 12.44 29.29 15.76
C PHE A 370 11.66 28.73 16.96
N PHE A 371 10.34 28.61 16.83
CA PHE A 371 9.47 28.05 17.87
C PHE A 371 9.86 26.59 18.11
N VAL A 372 10.01 25.85 17.01
CA VAL A 372 10.63 24.53 16.98
C VAL A 372 12.13 24.72 16.86
N SER A 373 12.81 24.80 18.00
CA SER A 373 14.21 25.25 18.09
C SER A 373 15.16 24.39 17.25
N GLU A 374 14.89 23.10 17.08
CA GLU A 374 15.70 22.21 16.25
C GLU A 374 15.68 22.55 14.76
N LEU A 375 14.66 23.27 14.29
CA LEU A 375 14.58 23.74 12.90
C LEU A 375 15.62 24.82 12.58
N GLU A 376 16.30 25.41 13.57
CA GLU A 376 17.48 26.25 13.31
C GLU A 376 18.52 25.53 12.44
N ARG A 377 18.63 24.20 12.58
CA ARG A 377 19.58 23.36 11.83
C ARG A 377 19.03 22.82 10.51
N LEU A 378 17.86 23.26 10.07
CA LEU A 378 17.21 22.71 8.86
C LEU A 378 18.13 22.76 7.62
N ARG A 379 18.92 23.83 7.45
CA ARG A 379 19.89 23.94 6.36
C ARG A 379 20.98 22.86 6.42
N GLN A 380 21.44 22.50 7.64
CA GLN A 380 22.43 21.44 7.84
C GLN A 380 21.83 20.08 7.47
N PHE A 381 20.54 19.84 7.77
CA PHE A 381 19.86 18.59 7.38
C PHE A 381 19.87 18.37 5.87
N PHE A 382 19.62 19.41 5.07
CA PHE A 382 19.61 19.28 3.60
C PHE A 382 21.01 19.33 2.96
N ARG A 383 21.99 19.98 3.59
CA ARG A 383 23.33 20.19 3.01
C ARG A 383 24.38 19.18 3.47
N GLU A 384 24.41 18.87 4.76
CA GLU A 384 25.49 18.14 5.42
C GLU A 384 25.10 16.70 5.76
N GLU A 385 23.83 16.45 6.08
CA GLU A 385 23.33 15.12 6.43
C GLU A 385 22.98 14.28 5.18
N GLU A 386 23.97 13.55 4.65
CA GLU A 386 23.82 12.72 3.44
C GLU A 386 22.63 11.76 3.53
N GLY A 387 22.46 11.07 4.65
CA GLY A 387 21.34 10.14 4.85
C GLY A 387 19.97 10.81 4.79
N PHE A 388 19.83 12.04 5.27
CA PHE A 388 18.58 12.79 5.20
C PHE A 388 18.27 13.23 3.77
N ARG A 389 19.28 13.78 3.07
CA ARG A 389 19.15 14.23 1.68
C ARG A 389 18.83 13.07 0.74
N ASP A 390 19.51 11.93 0.89
CA ASP A 390 19.27 10.73 0.09
C ASP A 390 17.87 10.16 0.33
N ALA A 391 17.39 10.21 1.58
CA ALA A 391 16.03 9.82 1.91
C ALA A 391 14.99 10.74 1.26
N CYS A 392 15.17 12.07 1.33
CA CYS A 392 14.31 13.03 0.63
C CYS A 392 14.28 12.79 -0.88
N PHE A 393 15.46 12.61 -1.50
CA PHE A 393 15.57 12.31 -2.93
C PHE A 393 14.83 11.02 -3.30
N PHE A 394 15.07 9.94 -2.56
CA PHE A 394 14.39 8.67 -2.79
C PHE A 394 12.87 8.81 -2.66
N MET A 395 12.38 9.53 -1.63
CA MET A 395 10.95 9.74 -1.41
C MET A 395 10.29 10.52 -2.55
N ASN A 396 10.97 11.54 -3.07
CA ASN A 396 10.50 12.29 -4.24
C ASN A 396 10.45 11.41 -5.50
N VAL A 397 11.45 10.56 -5.73
CA VAL A 397 11.45 9.58 -6.83
C VAL A 397 10.33 8.55 -6.66
N LEU A 398 10.14 8.03 -5.45
CA LEU A 398 9.08 7.06 -5.13
C LEU A 398 7.70 7.65 -5.40
N ARG A 399 7.43 8.87 -4.91
CA ARG A 399 6.16 9.58 -5.13
C ARG A 399 5.85 9.74 -6.61
N LYS A 400 6.84 10.17 -7.40
CA LYS A 400 6.70 10.30 -8.86
C LYS A 400 6.43 8.96 -9.55
N LYS A 401 7.13 7.89 -9.16
CA LYS A 401 6.86 6.54 -9.69
C LYS A 401 5.44 6.05 -9.36
N LEU A 402 4.96 6.31 -8.15
CA LEU A 402 3.63 5.91 -7.70
C LEU A 402 2.50 6.72 -8.37
N GLU A 403 2.75 7.98 -8.71
CA GLU A 403 1.81 8.81 -9.48
C GLU A 403 1.68 8.31 -10.93
N GLN A 404 2.77 7.81 -11.49
CA GLN A 404 2.84 7.32 -12.87
C GLN A 404 2.51 5.83 -13.01
N ASP A 405 2.10 5.16 -11.91
CA ASP A 405 1.91 3.71 -11.82
C ASP A 405 3.09 2.91 -12.43
N ALA A 406 4.32 3.42 -12.21
CA ALA A 406 5.55 2.97 -12.84
C ALA A 406 6.42 2.07 -11.93
N VAL A 407 5.87 1.60 -10.81
CA VAL A 407 6.57 0.66 -9.90
C VAL A 407 6.47 -0.74 -10.49
N ALA A 408 7.60 -1.30 -10.93
CA ALA A 408 7.61 -2.64 -11.47
C ALA A 408 7.51 -3.70 -10.35
N PRO A 409 6.80 -4.83 -10.56
CA PRO A 409 6.63 -5.86 -9.53
C PRO A 409 7.94 -6.41 -8.93
N TYR A 410 9.01 -6.48 -9.73
CA TYR A 410 10.31 -6.96 -9.27
C TYR A 410 11.08 -5.95 -8.40
N GLU A 411 10.77 -4.66 -8.48
CA GLU A 411 11.38 -3.60 -7.65
C GLU A 411 10.66 -3.43 -6.31
N LEU A 412 9.45 -3.99 -6.17
CA LEU A 412 8.54 -3.67 -5.09
C LEU A 412 9.12 -3.92 -3.69
N ALA A 413 9.80 -5.06 -3.50
CA ALA A 413 10.45 -5.40 -2.24
C ALA A 413 11.58 -4.43 -1.89
N ASP A 414 12.49 -4.19 -2.84
CA ASP A 414 13.63 -3.28 -2.67
C ASP A 414 13.18 -1.87 -2.33
N MET A 415 12.15 -1.37 -3.04
CA MET A 415 11.57 -0.06 -2.76
C MET A 415 10.90 0.00 -1.38
N CYS A 416 10.28 -1.09 -0.89
CA CYS A 416 9.70 -1.12 0.46
C CYS A 416 10.81 -1.06 1.53
N ILE A 417 11.88 -1.84 1.35
CA ILE A 417 13.04 -1.85 2.24
C ILE A 417 13.66 -0.46 2.30
N ARG A 418 13.99 0.10 1.14
CA ARG A 418 14.59 1.45 1.03
C ARG A 418 13.66 2.54 1.53
N GLY A 419 12.34 2.36 1.39
CA GLY A 419 11.32 3.25 1.95
C GLY A 419 11.34 3.28 3.48
N GLU A 420 11.43 2.13 4.14
CA GLU A 420 11.58 2.08 5.62
C GLU A 420 12.90 2.71 6.08
N GLU A 421 13.99 2.41 5.40
CA GLU A 421 15.32 2.98 5.70
C GLU A 421 15.33 4.50 5.54
N SER A 422 14.66 5.00 4.50
CA SER A 422 14.50 6.43 4.25
C SER A 422 13.64 7.11 5.31
N LEU A 423 12.52 6.50 5.75
CA LEU A 423 11.75 7.01 6.89
C LEU A 423 12.63 7.11 8.15
N LEU A 424 13.40 6.07 8.47
CA LEU A 424 14.32 6.11 9.62
C LEU A 424 15.36 7.21 9.50
N ALA A 425 15.97 7.38 8.33
CA ALA A 425 16.95 8.44 8.09
C ALA A 425 16.34 9.84 8.30
N LEU A 426 15.09 10.05 7.87
CA LEU A 426 14.35 11.29 8.13
C LEU A 426 14.10 11.49 9.63
N PHE A 427 13.58 10.49 10.32
CA PHE A 427 13.27 10.59 11.75
C PHE A 427 14.51 10.72 12.62
N ARG A 428 15.70 10.29 12.19
CA ARG A 428 16.94 10.58 12.93
C ARG A 428 17.14 12.08 13.14
N GLN A 429 16.79 12.89 12.14
CA GLN A 429 16.86 14.36 12.25
C GLN A 429 15.57 14.95 12.79
N LEU A 430 14.40 14.37 12.50
CA LEU A 430 13.08 14.90 12.88
C LEU A 430 12.50 14.31 14.18
N GLY A 431 13.24 13.47 14.90
CA GLY A 431 12.79 12.81 16.13
C GLY A 431 12.42 13.81 17.24
N PHE A 432 12.97 15.03 17.17
CA PHE A 432 12.63 16.11 18.09
C PHE A 432 11.15 16.51 18.07
N LEU A 433 10.39 16.16 17.02
CA LEU A 433 8.95 16.40 16.96
C LEU A 433 8.21 15.82 18.18
N ALA A 434 8.79 14.80 18.83
CA ALA A 434 8.26 14.23 20.05
C ALA A 434 8.34 15.13 21.30
N LYS A 435 9.06 16.26 21.23
CA LYS A 435 9.07 17.28 22.29
C LYS A 435 7.85 18.19 22.26
N TYR A 436 7.10 18.22 21.14
CA TYR A 436 6.04 19.18 20.91
C TYR A 436 4.68 18.49 20.98
N THR A 437 3.72 19.14 21.64
CA THR A 437 2.35 18.60 21.80
C THR A 437 1.41 19.34 20.88
N LEU A 438 0.78 18.63 19.95
CA LEU A 438 -0.31 19.18 19.15
C LEU A 438 -1.60 19.18 19.98
N ALA A 439 -2.36 20.27 19.96
CA ALA A 439 -3.63 20.36 20.68
C ALA A 439 -4.66 21.19 19.90
N ALA A 440 -5.96 20.88 20.05
CA ALA A 440 -7.05 21.70 19.53
C ALA A 440 -7.75 22.43 20.68
N VAL A 441 -7.85 23.75 20.59
CA VAL A 441 -8.63 24.59 21.50
C VAL A 441 -10.01 24.81 20.89
N LYS A 442 -11.07 24.38 21.59
CA LYS A 442 -12.45 24.50 21.10
C LYS A 442 -13.12 25.81 21.49
N HIS A 443 -12.99 26.18 22.75
CA HIS A 443 -13.53 27.43 23.30
C HIS A 443 -12.72 27.88 24.51
N ILE A 444 -12.80 29.18 24.81
CA ILE A 444 -12.18 29.82 25.96
C ILE A 444 -13.25 30.59 26.71
N ASP A 445 -13.45 30.26 27.98
CA ASP A 445 -14.37 30.96 28.87
C ASP A 445 -13.60 31.93 29.78
N VAL A 446 -14.14 33.15 29.94
CA VAL A 446 -13.58 34.15 30.84
C VAL A 446 -14.12 33.94 32.25
N LEU A 447 -13.23 33.62 33.18
CA LEU A 447 -13.54 33.43 34.60
C LEU A 447 -13.15 34.68 35.39
N HIS A 448 -14.08 35.63 35.50
CA HIS A 448 -13.90 36.86 36.26
C HIS A 448 -14.88 36.91 37.45
N TYR A 449 -14.40 36.58 38.64
CA TYR A 449 -15.20 36.55 39.86
C TYR A 449 -14.91 37.76 40.74
N ARG A 450 -15.96 38.39 41.31
CA ARG A 450 -15.86 39.61 42.14
C ARG A 450 -14.85 39.53 43.30
N HIS A 451 -14.59 38.34 43.83
CA HIS A 451 -13.68 38.13 44.97
C HIS A 451 -12.24 37.81 44.55
N LEU A 452 -11.97 37.62 43.26
CA LEU A 452 -10.63 37.39 42.73
C LEU A 452 -10.11 38.69 42.10
N LYS A 453 -8.84 39.00 42.37
CA LYS A 453 -8.19 40.18 41.82
C LYS A 453 -7.88 40.02 40.33
N ASP A 454 -7.50 38.81 39.92
CA ASP A 454 -7.02 38.51 38.58
C ASP A 454 -8.05 37.68 37.79
N THR A 455 -8.29 38.08 36.55
CA THR A 455 -9.09 37.32 35.58
C THR A 455 -8.36 36.04 35.19
N ARG A 456 -9.08 34.93 35.14
CA ARG A 456 -8.56 33.65 34.63
C ARG A 456 -9.33 33.24 33.37
N PHE A 457 -8.73 32.37 32.58
CA PHE A 457 -9.32 31.87 31.34
C PHE A 457 -9.34 30.34 31.39
N SER A 458 -10.51 29.76 31.19
CA SER A 458 -10.70 28.31 31.09
C SER A 458 -10.67 27.89 29.63
N HIS A 459 -9.71 27.06 29.25
CA HIS A 459 -9.53 26.59 27.88
C HIS A 459 -10.02 25.15 27.79
N ALA A 460 -11.02 24.91 26.95
CA ALA A 460 -11.44 23.56 26.60
C ALA A 460 -10.54 23.05 25.47
N MET A 461 -9.61 22.15 25.81
CA MET A 461 -8.54 21.71 24.93
C MET A 461 -8.51 20.18 24.80
N VAL A 462 -8.17 19.69 23.61
CA VAL A 462 -7.97 18.26 23.34
C VAL A 462 -6.53 18.06 22.89
N LYS A 463 -5.73 17.26 23.60
CA LYS A 463 -4.36 16.91 23.19
C LYS A 463 -4.39 15.86 22.08
N LEU A 464 -3.79 16.19 20.95
CA LEU A 464 -3.81 15.44 19.69
C LEU A 464 -2.54 14.61 19.51
N MET A 465 -2.12 13.91 20.56
CA MET A 465 -0.95 13.01 20.53
C MET A 465 -1.35 11.53 20.56
N ARG A 466 -2.52 11.20 21.12
CA ARG A 466 -2.96 9.81 21.23
C ARG A 466 -3.59 9.35 19.91
N VAL A 467 -3.03 8.29 19.34
CA VAL A 467 -3.59 7.66 18.14
C VAL A 467 -4.59 6.55 18.50
N PHE A 468 -4.46 5.98 19.69
CA PHE A 468 -5.37 4.96 20.22
C PHE A 468 -6.20 5.48 21.39
N GLY A 469 -7.45 5.01 21.47
CA GLY A 469 -8.41 5.37 22.52
C GLY A 469 -9.18 6.66 22.23
N LYS A 470 -10.11 7.01 23.13
CA LYS A 470 -10.85 8.28 23.04
C LYS A 470 -9.92 9.42 23.45
N LEU A 471 -9.93 10.50 22.67
CA LEU A 471 -9.34 11.75 23.13
C LEU A 471 -10.22 12.30 24.26
N GLN A 472 -9.57 12.95 25.22
CA GLN A 472 -10.26 13.55 26.35
C GLN A 472 -10.15 15.06 26.24
N GLU A 473 -11.29 15.74 26.37
CA GLU A 473 -11.31 17.18 26.59
C GLU A 473 -10.84 17.47 28.01
N GLU A 474 -9.80 18.28 28.12
CA GLU A 474 -9.21 18.74 29.36
C GLU A 474 -9.46 20.25 29.50
N GLN A 475 -9.82 20.67 30.72
CA GLN A 475 -9.94 22.09 31.04
C GLN A 475 -8.62 22.60 31.62
N PHE A 476 -8.01 23.57 30.94
CA PHE A 476 -6.79 24.23 31.40
C PHE A 476 -7.11 25.68 31.79
N ILE A 477 -6.91 25.99 33.08
CA ILE A 477 -7.16 27.33 33.62
C ILE A 477 -5.83 28.04 33.82
N ILE A 478 -5.62 29.15 33.10
CA ILE A 478 -4.42 29.98 33.18
C ILE A 478 -4.80 31.48 33.20
N ASN A 479 -3.84 32.34 33.53
CA ASN A 479 -4.06 33.79 33.67
C ASN A 479 -3.86 34.59 32.37
N ARG A 480 -3.77 33.90 31.23
CA ARG A 480 -3.70 34.47 29.87
C ARG A 480 -4.64 33.71 28.94
N PHE A 481 -5.01 34.28 27.80
CA PHE A 481 -5.81 33.58 26.80
C PHE A 481 -4.90 33.00 25.71
N LEU A 482 -5.27 31.84 25.17
CA LEU A 482 -4.68 31.25 23.97
C LEU A 482 -5.51 31.63 22.72
N PHE A 483 -5.12 31.13 21.54
CA PHE A 483 -5.94 31.28 20.34
C PHE A 483 -7.18 30.38 20.41
N ASN A 484 -8.35 31.01 20.28
CA ASN A 484 -9.63 30.31 20.29
C ASN A 484 -9.90 29.61 18.96
N ARG A 485 -10.59 28.45 18.98
CA ARG A 485 -10.92 27.64 17.79
C ARG A 485 -9.72 27.41 16.88
N SER A 486 -8.59 27.05 17.47
CA SER A 486 -7.32 26.89 16.77
C SER A 486 -6.66 25.55 17.09
N VAL A 487 -5.80 25.10 16.17
CA VAL A 487 -4.87 24.00 16.41
C VAL A 487 -3.53 24.62 16.81
N LEU A 488 -3.04 24.26 18.00
CA LEU A 488 -1.83 24.79 18.60
C LEU A 488 -0.73 23.73 18.60
N LEU A 489 0.50 24.17 18.30
CA LEU A 489 1.70 23.45 18.69
C LEU A 489 2.17 23.98 20.03
N LEU A 490 2.21 23.12 21.05
CA LEU A 490 2.61 23.47 22.41
C LEU A 490 4.03 22.99 22.67
N LYS A 491 4.79 23.83 23.38
CA LYS A 491 6.14 23.54 23.86
C LYS A 491 6.16 23.75 25.36
N GLU A 492 6.51 22.72 26.11
CA GLU A 492 6.75 22.83 27.55
C GLU A 492 8.21 23.25 27.78
N GLU A 493 8.39 24.33 28.53
CA GLU A 493 9.68 24.91 28.92
C GLU A 493 9.71 25.15 30.43
N GLU A 494 10.90 25.37 30.99
CA GLU A 494 11.05 25.89 32.34
C GLU A 494 11.47 27.36 32.27
N GLU A 495 10.67 28.24 32.86
CA GLU A 495 10.97 29.67 32.95
C GLU A 495 11.07 30.06 34.44
N ASN A 496 12.23 30.54 34.88
CA ASN A 496 12.54 30.85 36.28
C ASN A 496 12.27 29.68 37.26
N GLY A 497 12.48 28.43 36.81
CA GLY A 497 12.24 27.23 37.63
C GLY A 497 10.76 26.86 37.78
N GLN A 498 9.86 27.49 37.01
CA GLN A 498 8.46 27.11 36.92
C GLN A 498 8.14 26.59 35.51
N PRO A 499 7.25 25.58 35.38
CA PRO A 499 6.81 25.11 34.08
C PRO A 499 6.04 26.22 33.35
N ALA A 500 6.53 26.59 32.18
CA ALA A 500 5.90 27.51 31.25
C ALA A 500 5.53 26.76 29.97
N THR A 501 4.33 27.00 29.45
CA THR A 501 3.93 26.46 28.15
C THR A 501 3.94 27.60 27.16
N ARG A 502 4.67 27.46 26.06
CA ARG A 502 4.56 28.33 24.88
C ARG A 502 3.72 27.65 23.80
N GLU A 503 3.15 28.44 22.92
CA GLU A 503 2.25 28.00 21.86
C GLU A 503 2.56 28.68 20.53
N LEU A 504 2.29 27.98 19.44
CA LEU A 504 2.23 28.52 18.08
C LEU A 504 0.89 28.10 17.47
N SER A 505 0.11 29.05 16.96
CA SER A 505 -1.14 28.74 16.25
C SER A 505 -0.83 28.24 14.84
N LEU A 506 -1.27 27.02 14.52
CA LEU A 506 -1.12 26.42 13.18
C LEU A 506 -2.35 26.67 12.29
N ALA A 507 -3.45 27.19 12.84
CA ALA A 507 -4.53 27.72 12.02
C ALA A 507 -4.02 28.96 11.25
N PRO A 508 -4.48 29.19 10.00
CA PRO A 508 -5.52 28.45 9.29
C PRO A 508 -4.96 27.28 8.45
N PHE A 509 -3.66 26.97 8.51
CA PHE A 509 -3.05 25.92 7.69
C PHE A 509 -3.43 24.51 8.15
N ILE A 510 -3.59 24.33 9.46
CA ILE A 510 -4.09 23.11 10.08
C ILE A 510 -5.30 23.47 10.91
N ILE A 511 -6.41 22.79 10.66
CA ILE A 511 -7.67 23.02 11.37
C ILE A 511 -8.25 21.71 11.90
N ASP A 512 -9.04 21.81 12.96
CA ASP A 512 -9.90 20.72 13.43
C ASP A 512 -11.36 21.10 13.13
N GLU A 513 -12.04 20.37 12.24
CA GLU A 513 -13.45 20.64 11.90
C GLU A 513 -14.32 20.67 13.16
N ASN A 514 -14.02 19.79 14.12
CA ASN A 514 -14.78 19.67 15.37
C ASN A 514 -14.49 20.80 16.36
N ALA A 515 -13.47 21.64 16.14
CA ALA A 515 -13.31 22.88 16.91
C ALA A 515 -14.35 23.95 16.51
N PHE A 516 -14.99 23.82 15.34
CA PHE A 516 -15.91 24.83 14.80
C PHE A 516 -17.38 24.43 14.88
N GLU A 517 -17.72 23.15 14.69
CA GLU A 517 -19.12 22.73 14.46
C GLU A 517 -19.74 21.89 15.58
N LEU A 518 -18.97 21.13 16.37
CA LEU A 518 -19.53 20.09 17.23
C LEU A 518 -18.79 19.92 18.57
N LYS A 519 -19.54 19.74 19.67
CA LYS A 519 -18.99 19.25 20.95
C LYS A 519 -18.77 17.73 20.87
N THR A 520 -17.81 17.27 20.07
CA THR A 520 -17.40 15.85 20.07
C THR A 520 -16.03 15.68 20.68
N ASP A 521 -15.78 14.52 21.29
CA ASP A 521 -14.45 14.11 21.76
C ASP A 521 -13.56 13.60 20.61
N LEU A 522 -14.08 13.52 19.39
CA LEU A 522 -13.31 13.13 18.22
C LEU A 522 -12.68 14.37 17.61
N SER A 523 -11.41 14.28 17.24
CA SER A 523 -10.73 15.33 16.47
C SER A 523 -10.66 14.90 15.01
N LYS A 524 -11.00 15.82 14.11
CA LYS A 524 -11.02 15.60 12.66
C LYS A 524 -10.17 16.67 11.99
N LEU A 525 -8.89 16.35 11.88
CA LEU A 525 -7.86 17.27 11.45
C LEU A 525 -7.75 17.35 9.93
N TYR A 526 -7.53 18.56 9.46
CA TYR A 526 -7.34 18.86 8.06
C TYR A 526 -6.09 19.70 7.85
N PHE A 527 -5.38 19.38 6.78
CA PHE A 527 -4.36 20.23 6.20
C PHE A 527 -4.97 21.07 5.09
N PHE A 528 -4.56 22.32 4.99
CA PHE A 528 -4.82 23.12 3.81
C PHE A 528 -4.37 22.36 2.56
N SER A 529 -5.12 22.44 1.47
CA SER A 529 -4.77 21.79 0.20
C SER A 529 -4.43 22.84 -0.84
N HIS A 530 -5.40 23.69 -1.20
CA HIS A 530 -5.24 24.70 -2.23
C HIS A 530 -6.35 25.76 -2.15
N TYR A 531 -6.10 26.90 -2.77
CA TYR A 531 -7.12 27.91 -3.04
C TYR A 531 -7.79 27.64 -4.39
N LYS A 532 -9.12 27.73 -4.43
CA LYS A 532 -9.93 27.54 -5.63
C LYS A 532 -10.56 28.88 -6.02
N ALA A 533 -9.88 29.60 -6.90
CA ALA A 533 -10.26 30.95 -7.33
C ALA A 533 -11.68 31.04 -7.90
N GLY A 534 -12.15 30.02 -8.64
CA GLY A 534 -13.47 30.04 -9.27
C GLY A 534 -14.66 30.05 -8.30
N SER A 535 -14.46 29.59 -7.06
CA SER A 535 -15.48 29.58 -6.00
C SER A 535 -15.12 30.44 -4.78
N ASP A 536 -14.01 31.18 -4.85
CA ASP A 536 -13.40 31.89 -3.72
C ASP A 536 -13.37 31.05 -2.43
N SER A 537 -12.88 29.82 -2.55
CA SER A 537 -12.88 28.85 -1.46
C SER A 537 -11.50 28.25 -1.20
N TYR A 538 -11.24 28.00 0.08
CA TYR A 538 -10.05 27.28 0.53
C TYR A 538 -10.41 25.81 0.74
N CYS A 539 -9.68 24.92 0.07
CA CYS A 539 -9.90 23.49 0.14
C CYS A 539 -8.94 22.86 1.15
N TYR A 540 -9.44 21.90 1.93
CA TYR A 540 -8.73 21.24 3.01
C TYR A 540 -8.78 19.72 2.85
N LYS A 541 -7.64 19.04 2.97
CA LYS A 541 -7.54 17.57 2.89
C LYS A 541 -7.52 16.94 4.29
N HIS A 542 -8.32 15.90 4.47
CA HIS A 542 -8.37 15.19 5.75
C HIS A 542 -7.06 14.44 5.97
N ILE A 543 -6.38 14.68 7.10
CA ILE A 543 -5.04 14.15 7.35
C ILE A 543 -5.06 12.63 7.38
N ASN A 544 -5.99 12.04 8.13
CA ASN A 544 -6.01 10.59 8.33
C ASN A 544 -6.49 9.86 7.07
N ARG A 545 -7.29 10.50 6.22
CA ARG A 545 -7.77 9.92 4.96
C ARG A 545 -7.63 10.95 3.85
N PRO A 546 -6.42 11.15 3.31
CA PRO A 546 -6.19 12.12 2.25
C PRO A 546 -7.03 11.82 1.01
N GLY A 547 -7.44 10.55 0.85
CA GLY A 547 -8.37 10.05 -0.16
C GLY A 547 -9.75 10.70 -0.17
N ASP A 548 -10.28 11.07 1.00
CA ASP A 548 -11.66 11.53 1.20
C ASP A 548 -11.95 12.86 0.46
N PRO A 549 -13.24 13.23 0.29
CA PRO A 549 -13.62 14.53 -0.25
C PRO A 549 -13.00 15.68 0.55
N LEU A 550 -12.61 16.73 -0.18
CA LEU A 550 -12.03 17.93 0.43
C LEU A 550 -13.08 18.70 1.22
N LEU A 551 -12.68 19.25 2.36
CA LEU A 551 -13.47 20.20 3.11
C LEU A 551 -13.33 21.57 2.46
N GLU A 552 -14.45 22.14 2.03
CA GLU A 552 -14.50 23.48 1.43
C GLU A 552 -14.83 24.53 2.51
N VAL A 553 -13.99 25.56 2.57
CA VAL A 553 -14.12 26.73 3.46
C VAL A 553 -14.38 27.95 2.57
N SER A 554 -15.49 28.66 2.83
CA SER A 554 -15.98 29.76 1.98
C SER A 554 -16.78 30.77 2.79
N ALA A 555 -17.24 31.86 2.15
CA ALA A 555 -18.19 32.76 2.78
C ALA A 555 -19.47 31.98 3.16
N GLY A 556 -19.87 32.05 4.44
CA GLY A 556 -20.98 31.27 4.99
C GLY A 556 -20.63 29.87 5.55
N LYS A 557 -19.39 29.38 5.38
CA LYS A 557 -18.95 28.09 5.93
C LYS A 557 -17.51 28.15 6.46
N TYR A 558 -17.35 27.97 7.78
CA TYR A 558 -16.09 28.17 8.50
C TYR A 558 -15.50 29.59 8.30
N GLU A 559 -16.33 30.62 8.41
CA GLU A 559 -15.96 32.03 8.12
C GLU A 559 -14.72 32.51 8.88
N LEU A 560 -14.54 32.07 10.13
CA LEU A 560 -13.34 32.41 10.91
C LEU A 560 -12.06 31.90 10.24
N VAL A 561 -12.07 30.68 9.70
CA VAL A 561 -10.92 30.09 9.00
C VAL A 561 -10.65 30.86 7.71
N LYS A 562 -11.69 31.17 6.93
CA LYS A 562 -11.55 32.00 5.72
C LYS A 562 -10.94 33.36 6.04
N ALA A 563 -11.46 34.06 7.06
CA ALA A 563 -10.95 35.37 7.46
C ALA A 563 -9.48 35.34 7.89
N GLN A 564 -9.06 34.30 8.62
CA GLN A 564 -7.65 34.10 8.98
C GLN A 564 -6.78 33.90 7.73
N PHE A 565 -7.22 33.08 6.78
CA PHE A 565 -6.45 32.81 5.56
C PHE A 565 -6.38 34.02 4.62
N ASP A 566 -7.49 34.75 4.46
CA ASP A 566 -7.54 36.00 3.70
C ASP A 566 -6.57 37.02 4.32
N THR A 567 -6.58 37.18 5.65
CA THR A 567 -5.64 38.05 6.37
C THR A 567 -4.18 37.65 6.14
N PHE A 568 -3.87 36.36 6.22
CA PHE A 568 -2.53 35.85 5.91
C PHE A 568 -2.09 36.21 4.48
N ARG A 569 -2.97 36.03 3.49
CA ARG A 569 -2.67 36.37 2.09
C ARG A 569 -2.48 37.86 1.88
N GLU A 570 -3.32 38.70 2.48
CA GLU A 570 -3.21 40.16 2.41
C GLU A 570 -1.90 40.65 3.03
N MET A 571 -1.54 40.13 4.22
CA MET A 571 -0.31 40.51 4.91
C MET A 571 0.97 40.15 4.15
N LEU A 572 0.93 39.10 3.36
CA LEU A 572 2.04 38.67 2.51
C LEU A 572 1.95 39.23 1.07
N ALA A 573 0.96 40.07 0.77
CA ALA A 573 0.71 40.57 -0.59
C ALA A 573 0.64 39.43 -1.64
N LEU A 574 -0.05 38.35 -1.29
CA LEU A 574 -0.29 37.17 -2.14
C LEU A 574 -1.55 37.34 -3.02
N GLY A 575 -1.86 38.59 -3.37
CA GLY A 575 -3.00 38.98 -4.21
C GLY A 575 -2.96 38.39 -5.60
#